data_AF-A0A2D7SQ77-F1
#
_entry.id   AF-A0A2D7SQ77-F1
#
_cell.length_a   1.000
_cell.length_b   1.000
_cell.length_c   1.000
_cell.angle_alpha   90.00
_cell.angle_beta   90.00
_cell.angle_gamma   90.00
#
_symmetry.space_group_name_H-M   'P 1'
#
loop_
_entity.id
_entity.type
_entity.pdbx_description
1 polymer ?
#
loop_
_entity_poly.entity_id
_entity_poly.type
_entity_poly.pdbx_seq_one_letter_code
_entity_poly.pdbx_strand_id
1 'polypeptide(L)'
;MNSKESIGVFDSGIGGLNVVYSLKKILPNEKIIYFGDTKNLPYGNKPPSKVKEFSLKISQFFINKNCKLIVLACNTASALAYDYIKKKI
;
A
#
# COMPACT_ATOMS: atom_id res chain seq x y z
N MET A 1 -9.17 2.53 -17.68
CA MET A 1 -8.05 2.90 -16.78
C MET A 1 -6.84 3.24 -17.64
N ASN A 2 -6.16 4.35 -17.36
CA ASN A 2 -5.02 4.78 -18.16
C ASN A 2 -3.84 3.82 -17.95
N SER A 3 -3.32 3.23 -19.03
CA SER A 3 -2.26 2.20 -18.95
C SER A 3 -0.90 2.76 -18.53
N LYS A 4 -0.73 4.09 -18.52
CA LYS A 4 0.54 4.76 -18.16
C LYS A 4 0.73 4.94 -16.65
N GLU A 5 -0.34 5.00 -15.89
CA GLU A 5 -0.32 5.25 -14.44
C GLU A 5 0.02 3.98 -13.67
N SER A 6 0.76 4.11 -12.57
CA SER A 6 1.24 2.96 -11.80
C SER A 6 0.22 2.49 -10.76
N ILE A 7 0.33 1.22 -10.36
CA ILE A 7 -0.32 0.67 -9.17
C ILE A 7 0.61 0.86 -7.97
N GLY A 8 0.15 1.54 -6.94
CA GLY A 8 0.84 1.64 -5.67
C GLY A 8 0.57 0.39 -4.83
N VAL A 9 1.61 -0.23 -4.29
CA VAL A 9 1.49 -1.38 -3.37
C VAL A 9 2.31 -1.07 -2.13
N PHE A 10 1.74 -1.22 -0.93
CA PHE A 10 2.53 -1.03 0.28
C PHE A 10 2.34 -2.11 1.34
N ASP A 11 3.39 -2.30 2.12
CA ASP A 11 3.43 -3.16 3.29
C ASP A 11 4.27 -2.50 4.41
N SER A 12 4.16 -3.02 5.63
CA SER A 12 4.99 -2.63 6.77
C SER A 12 6.47 -3.00 6.59
N GLY A 13 6.81 -3.84 5.62
CA GLY A 13 8.18 -4.25 5.34
C GLY A 13 8.33 -4.82 3.92
N ILE A 14 8.92 -6.01 3.82
CA ILE A 14 9.20 -6.68 2.54
C ILE A 14 8.22 -7.80 2.19
N GLY A 15 7.33 -8.20 3.11
CA GLY A 15 6.42 -9.33 2.93
C GLY A 15 5.43 -9.11 1.78
N GLY A 16 5.04 -7.85 1.56
CA GLY A 16 4.18 -7.43 0.45
C GLY A 16 4.77 -7.67 -0.95
N LEU A 17 6.06 -7.97 -1.08
CA LEU A 17 6.65 -8.33 -2.38
C LEU A 17 6.05 -9.62 -2.97
N ASN A 18 5.52 -10.52 -2.14
CA ASN A 18 4.76 -11.68 -2.62
C ASN A 18 3.48 -11.25 -3.37
N VAL A 19 2.82 -10.19 -2.91
CA VAL A 19 1.65 -9.61 -3.60
C VAL A 19 2.09 -8.98 -4.92
N VAL A 20 3.21 -8.25 -4.93
CA VAL A 20 3.78 -7.69 -6.17
C VAL A 20 4.13 -8.78 -7.18
N TYR A 21 4.73 -9.87 -6.73
CA TYR A 21 5.07 -11.02 -7.58
C TYR A 21 3.82 -11.62 -8.24
N SER A 22 2.76 -11.85 -7.46
CA SER A 22 1.48 -12.34 -7.98
C SER A 22 0.82 -11.34 -8.94
N LEU A 23 0.83 -10.04 -8.61
CA LEU A 23 0.32 -9.00 -9.49
C LEU A 23 1.06 -8.96 -10.83
N LYS A 24 2.40 -9.08 -10.84
CA LYS A 24 3.17 -9.11 -12.09
C LYS A 24 2.86 -10.32 -12.96
N LYS A 25 2.44 -11.46 -12.39
CA LYS A 25 2.02 -12.62 -13.18
C LYS A 25 0.68 -12.39 -13.89
N ILE A 26 -0.26 -11.75 -13.19
CA ILE A 26 -1.63 -11.55 -13.69
C ILE A 26 -1.72 -10.29 -14.57
N LEU A 27 -0.93 -9.26 -14.24
CA LEU A 27 -0.90 -7.95 -14.86
C LEU A 27 0.53 -7.61 -15.32
N PRO A 28 1.09 -8.34 -16.30
CA PRO A 28 2.50 -8.23 -16.68
C PRO A 28 2.88 -6.86 -17.27
N ASN A 29 1.90 -6.14 -17.81
CA ASN A 29 2.10 -4.83 -18.44
C ASN A 29 1.91 -3.66 -17.46
N GLU A 30 1.51 -3.93 -16.21
CA GLU A 30 1.25 -2.89 -15.24
C GLU A 30 2.53 -2.42 -14.54
N LYS A 31 2.69 -1.10 -14.42
CA LYS A 31 3.77 -0.51 -13.62
C LYS A 31 3.39 -0.54 -12.16
N ILE A 32 4.30 -0.99 -11.30
CA ILE A 32 4.06 -1.10 -9.85
C ILE A 32 5.09 -0.26 -9.11
N ILE A 33 4.61 0.60 -8.20
CA ILE A 33 5.44 1.31 -7.22
C ILE A 33 5.23 0.62 -5.87
N TYR A 34 6.28 0.01 -5.34
CA TYR A 34 6.24 -0.63 -4.02
C TYR A 34 6.77 0.30 -2.93
N PHE A 35 6.07 0.38 -1.80
CA PHE A 35 6.51 1.09 -0.60
C PHE A 35 6.57 0.12 0.59
N GLY A 36 7.77 -0.15 1.10
CA GLY A 36 7.94 -0.92 2.34
C GLY A 36 8.29 0.00 3.50
N ASP A 37 7.43 0.11 4.51
CA ASP A 37 7.66 0.98 5.68
C ASP A 37 8.54 0.32 6.75
N THR A 38 9.74 -0.11 6.36
CA THR A 38 10.68 -0.82 7.23
C THR A 38 11.08 -0.01 8.46
N LYS A 39 10.98 1.32 8.42
CA LYS A 39 11.24 2.19 9.58
C LYS A 39 10.24 1.96 10.72
N ASN A 40 8.99 1.62 10.41
CA ASN A 40 7.93 1.48 11.41
C ASN A 40 7.51 0.02 11.65
N LEU A 41 8.24 -0.94 11.08
CA LEU A 41 8.01 -2.37 11.25
C LEU A 41 8.23 -2.82 12.72
N PRO A 42 7.49 -3.82 13.23
CA PRO A 42 6.28 -4.41 12.65
C PRO A 42 5.05 -3.58 13.01
N TYR A 43 4.08 -3.49 12.10
CA TYR A 43 2.80 -2.81 12.36
C TYR A 43 1.96 -3.52 13.43
N GLY A 44 2.10 -4.83 13.59
CA GLY A 44 1.32 -5.63 14.56
C GLY A 44 1.46 -5.17 16.01
N ASN A 45 2.60 -4.58 16.37
CA ASN A 45 2.86 -4.09 17.73
C ASN A 45 2.54 -2.60 17.92
N LYS A 46 1.95 -1.95 16.90
CA LYS A 46 1.65 -0.52 16.93
C LYS A 46 0.18 -0.29 17.29
N PRO A 47 -0.14 0.81 17.99
CA PRO A 47 -1.52 1.21 18.21
C PRO A 47 -2.28 1.38 16.88
N PRO A 48 -3.57 1.04 16.79
CA PRO A 48 -4.36 1.20 15.56
C PRO A 48 -4.35 2.63 15.00
N SER A 49 -4.29 3.64 15.87
CA SER A 49 -4.17 5.04 15.46
C SER A 49 -2.89 5.33 14.67
N LYS A 50 -1.77 4.72 15.07
CA LYS A 50 -0.48 4.85 14.36
C LYS A 50 -0.47 4.13 13.03
N VAL A 51 -1.01 2.91 12.99
CA VAL A 51 -1.16 2.16 11.72
C VAL A 51 -2.00 2.95 10.72
N LYS A 52 -3.11 3.57 11.17
CA LYS A 52 -3.95 4.46 10.36
C LYS A 52 -3.18 5.69 9.85
N GLU A 53 -2.41 6.34 10.72
CA GLU A 53 -1.59 7.51 10.39
C GLU A 53 -0.54 7.17 9.30
N PHE A 54 0.23 6.09 9.49
CA PHE A 54 1.25 5.67 8.53
C PHE A 54 0.61 5.28 7.19
N SER A 55 -0.46 4.50 7.22
CA SER A 55 -1.15 4.03 6.01
C SER A 55 -1.75 5.19 5.22
N LEU A 56 -2.28 6.22 5.88
CA LEU A 56 -2.78 7.43 5.22
C LEU A 56 -1.66 8.22 4.56
N LYS A 57 -0.52 8.42 5.25
CA LYS A 57 0.65 9.10 4.68
C LYS A 57 1.19 8.39 3.44
N ILE A 58 1.29 7.06 3.49
CA ILE A 58 1.71 6.25 2.35
C ILE A 58 0.69 6.32 1.20
N SER A 59 -0.60 6.32 1.52
CA SER A 59 -1.64 6.47 0.49
C SER A 59 -1.57 7.83 -0.20
N GLN A 60 -1.35 8.91 0.56
CA GLN A 60 -1.12 10.26 0.02
C GLN A 60 0.13 10.33 -0.86
N PHE A 61 1.21 9.62 -0.48
CA PHE A 61 2.39 9.48 -1.33
C PHE A 61 2.04 8.89 -2.71
N PHE A 62 1.20 7.85 -2.78
CA PHE A 62 0.78 7.27 -4.06
C PHE A 62 -0.14 8.18 -4.88
N ILE A 63 -1.04 8.91 -4.22
CA ILE A 63 -1.88 9.93 -4.88
C ILE A 63 -1.00 11.00 -5.53
N ASN A 64 -0.01 11.51 -4.81
CA ASN A 64 0.96 12.49 -5.32
C ASN A 64 1.83 11.94 -6.47
N LYS A 65 1.92 10.61 -6.60
CA LYS A 65 2.60 9.92 -7.71
C LYS A 65 1.64 9.57 -8.86
N ASN A 66 0.39 10.03 -8.82
CA ASN A 66 -0.66 9.69 -9.79
C ASN A 66 -0.83 8.18 -9.96
N CYS A 67 -0.82 7.43 -8.85
CA CYS A 67 -1.15 6.01 -8.91
C CYS A 67 -2.64 5.83 -9.15
N LYS A 68 -3.02 5.02 -10.14
CA LYS A 68 -4.42 4.73 -10.49
C LYS A 68 -5.12 3.79 -9.51
N LEU A 69 -4.35 3.07 -8.71
CA LEU A 69 -4.81 2.09 -7.73
C LEU A 69 -3.81 2.02 -6.58
N ILE A 70 -4.30 1.82 -5.36
CA ILE A 70 -3.50 1.57 -4.16
C ILE A 70 -3.89 0.20 -3.58
N VAL A 71 -2.90 -0.65 -3.32
CA VAL A 71 -3.04 -1.99 -2.76
C VAL A 71 -2.38 -2.04 -1.40
N LEU A 72 -3.16 -2.41 -0.38
CA LEU A 72 -2.68 -2.67 0.97
C LEU A 72 -2.22 -4.14 1.03
N ALA A 73 -0.92 -4.38 0.95
CA ALA A 73 -0.32 -5.73 0.98
C ALA A 73 0.04 -6.21 2.40
N CYS A 74 -0.22 -5.40 3.43
CA CYS A 74 -0.04 -5.76 4.84
C CYS A 74 -1.38 -6.14 5.47
N ASN A 75 -1.49 -7.35 6.04
CA ASN A 75 -2.70 -7.79 6.73
C ASN A 75 -3.14 -6.81 7.84
N THR A 76 -2.20 -6.34 8.66
CA THR A 76 -2.49 -5.40 9.75
C THR A 76 -2.99 -4.05 9.22
N ALA A 77 -2.40 -3.53 8.13
CA ALA A 77 -2.86 -2.28 7.53
C ALA A 77 -4.24 -2.45 6.91
N SER A 78 -4.48 -3.55 6.19
CA SER A 78 -5.79 -3.87 5.61
C SER A 78 -6.88 -3.97 6.67
N ALA A 79 -6.62 -4.64 7.79
CA ALA A 79 -7.59 -4.81 8.86
C ALA A 79 -7.89 -3.50 9.62
N LEU A 80 -6.87 -2.67 9.88
CA LEU A 80 -7.02 -1.52 10.78
C LEU A 80 -7.21 -0.18 10.06
N ALA A 81 -6.72 -0.04 8.82
CA ALA A 81 -6.63 1.25 8.15
C ALA A 81 -7.43 1.35 6.84
N TYR A 82 -7.90 0.27 6.24
CA TYR A 82 -8.64 0.31 4.97
C TYR A 82 -9.82 1.29 5.00
N ASP A 83 -10.77 1.10 5.93
CA ASP A 83 -11.95 1.97 6.03
C ASP A 83 -11.59 3.42 6.39
N TYR A 84 -10.53 3.60 7.16
CA TYR A 84 -10.06 4.93 7.55
C TYR A 84 -9.49 5.70 6.36
N ILE A 85 -8.71 5.03 5.51
CA ILE A 85 -8.13 5.62 4.30
C ILE A 85 -9.24 5.93 3.30
N LYS A 86 -10.12 4.96 3.01
CA LYS A 86 -11.20 5.07 2.02
C LYS A 86 -12.16 6.25 2.28
N LYS A 87 -12.32 6.67 3.54
CA LYS A 87 -13.15 7.83 3.91
C LYS A 87 -12.45 9.18 3.72
N LYS A 88 -11.14 9.19 3.47
CA LYS A 88 -10.29 10.40 3.49
C LYS A 88 -9.66 10.73 2.13
N ILE A 89 -9.72 9.81 1.17
CA ILE A 89 -9.17 9.96 -0.17
C ILE A 89 -10.20 9.63 -1.23
#